data_AF-A0A8J4Y9Q6-F1
#
_entry.id   AF-A0A8J4Y9Q6-F1
#
_cell.length_a   1.000
_cell.length_b   1.000
_cell.length_c   1.000
_cell.angle_alpha   90.00
_cell.angle_beta   90.00
_cell.angle_gamma   90.00
#
_symmetry.space_group_name_H-M   'P 1'
#
loop_
_entity.id
_entity.type
_entity.pdbx_description
1 polymer ?
#
loop_
_entity_poly.entity_id
_entity_poly.type
_entity_poly.pdbx_seq_one_letter_code
_entity_poly.pdbx_strand_id
1 'polypeptide(L)'
;MPQVIKVGVLTVSDRCSRGEAQDGSGANLKVLVDAGTLFKGKVCKYACVPDELLTIKDKLLEWCEEEVHLILTTGGTGLGPRDVTPEAVKKVIERETPGLTACMLTESLKVTALAMLSRPVCGVRGRTLIATLPGSRKGSEECLRFISPGIPHAVSLIMEWKEEVEATHTVLQSEGVKSGSTEGHHHHHLQHCGHHHHHHHHHQHHRQESDESKADVSHVSRRPRKSPYPMIPVSEAVETVLSQAELCMKEYIATKNALGLVLAEDIHAKDPLPPFPASIKDGYAVLASDGAGTRVVKGDSTAGSSPGVTTVTSGVCVRVNTGAPVPPGADAVVQVRWSSLRSMFLLFLSLAWAVSSDFEPHESAYMTFIRV
;
A
#
# COMPACT_ATOMS: atom_id res chain seq x y z
N MET A 1 -31.04 -16.64 -9.50
CA MET A 1 -30.60 -17.12 -8.16
C MET A 1 -29.14 -16.72 -8.01
N PRO A 2 -28.68 -16.26 -6.84
CA PRO A 2 -27.30 -15.80 -6.69
C PRO A 2 -26.34 -16.94 -7.02
N GLN A 3 -25.31 -16.65 -7.81
CA GLN A 3 -24.32 -17.60 -8.27
C GLN A 3 -23.48 -18.11 -7.08
N VAL A 4 -23.04 -19.37 -7.17
CA VAL A 4 -22.15 -19.96 -6.16
C VAL A 4 -20.71 -19.60 -6.51
N ILE A 5 -20.01 -18.96 -5.58
CA ILE A 5 -18.59 -18.60 -5.75
C ILE A 5 -17.75 -19.87 -5.59
N LYS A 6 -17.09 -20.33 -6.66
CA LYS A 6 -16.14 -21.43 -6.66
C LYS A 6 -14.84 -20.97 -5.99
N VAL A 7 -14.50 -21.58 -4.85
CA VAL A 7 -13.33 -21.18 -4.04
C VAL A 7 -12.24 -22.25 -4.08
N GLY A 8 -10.99 -21.81 -4.23
CA GLY A 8 -9.79 -22.61 -4.00
C GLY A 8 -9.13 -22.21 -2.67
N VAL A 9 -8.76 -23.19 -1.84
CA VAL A 9 -8.02 -22.95 -0.58
C VAL A 9 -6.63 -23.57 -0.68
N LEU A 10 -5.59 -22.72 -0.68
CA LEU A 10 -4.20 -23.11 -0.81
C LEU A 10 -3.44 -22.87 0.51
N THR A 11 -3.06 -23.94 1.18
CA THR A 11 -2.20 -23.84 2.37
C THR A 11 -0.73 -23.81 1.94
N VAL A 12 -0.02 -22.76 2.33
CA VAL A 12 1.43 -22.63 2.10
C VAL A 12 2.14 -22.90 3.42
N SER A 13 2.77 -24.07 3.51
CA SER A 13 3.55 -24.46 4.68
C SER A 13 4.49 -25.63 4.39
N ASP A 14 5.78 -25.41 4.62
CA ASP A 14 6.82 -26.43 4.63
C ASP A 14 6.48 -27.62 5.55
N ARG A 15 5.95 -27.36 6.75
CA ARG A 15 5.61 -28.43 7.70
C ARG A 15 4.39 -29.22 7.27
N CYS A 16 3.33 -28.53 6.81
CA CYS A 16 2.10 -29.22 6.39
C CYS A 16 2.33 -30.02 5.10
N SER A 17 3.10 -29.47 4.15
CA SER A 17 3.42 -30.15 2.90
C SER A 17 4.29 -31.40 3.09
N ARG A 18 5.16 -31.42 4.11
CA ARG A 18 5.92 -32.61 4.50
C ARG A 18 5.16 -33.59 5.41
N GLY A 19 3.92 -33.26 5.80
CA GLY A 19 3.12 -34.08 6.72
C GLY A 19 3.56 -34.02 8.19
N GLU A 20 4.41 -33.06 8.56
CA GLU A 20 4.92 -32.86 9.92
C GLU A 20 3.92 -32.10 10.81
N ALA A 21 2.94 -31.44 10.21
CA ALA A 21 1.89 -30.71 10.91
C ALA A 21 0.55 -30.88 10.18
N GLN A 22 -0.55 -30.80 10.93
CA GLN A 22 -1.88 -30.82 10.37
C GLN A 22 -2.30 -29.43 9.91
N ASP A 23 -2.93 -29.35 8.74
CA ASP A 23 -3.44 -28.11 8.18
C ASP A 23 -4.73 -27.66 8.88
N GLY A 24 -4.57 -26.96 10.01
CA GLY A 24 -5.70 -26.43 10.78
C GLY A 24 -6.35 -25.19 10.15
N SER A 25 -5.57 -24.35 9.45
CA SER A 25 -6.04 -23.08 8.90
C SER A 25 -6.81 -23.30 7.60
N GLY A 26 -6.27 -24.07 6.66
CA GLY A 26 -6.94 -24.43 5.42
C GLY A 26 -8.24 -25.20 5.68
N ALA A 27 -8.22 -26.17 6.60
CA ALA A 27 -9.41 -26.91 6.98
C ALA A 27 -10.51 -26.01 7.56
N ASN A 28 -10.13 -25.04 8.40
CA ASN A 28 -11.07 -24.07 8.98
C ASN A 28 -11.67 -23.14 7.90
N LEU A 29 -10.84 -22.62 6.98
CA LEU A 29 -11.31 -21.81 5.86
C LEU A 29 -12.28 -22.58 4.98
N LYS A 30 -12.01 -23.86 4.72
CA LYS A 30 -12.92 -24.73 3.97
C LYS A 30 -14.29 -24.82 4.65
N VAL A 31 -14.32 -25.05 5.96
CA VAL A 31 -15.57 -25.11 6.74
C VAL A 31 -16.32 -23.78 6.68
N LEU A 32 -15.63 -22.64 6.86
CA LEU A 32 -16.26 -21.31 6.84
C LEU A 32 -16.87 -20.98 5.48
N VAL A 33 -16.18 -21.32 4.39
CA VAL A 33 -16.68 -21.11 3.03
C VAL A 33 -17.85 -22.05 2.72
N ASP A 34 -17.71 -23.34 3.01
CA ASP A 34 -18.76 -24.34 2.75
C ASP A 34 -20.02 -24.11 3.60
N ALA A 35 -19.90 -23.47 4.77
CA ALA A 35 -21.03 -23.10 5.61
C ALA A 35 -21.92 -22.02 4.96
N GLY A 36 -21.39 -21.25 4.01
CA GLY A 36 -22.15 -20.24 3.26
C GLY A 36 -22.61 -19.02 4.07
N THR A 37 -22.17 -18.88 5.33
CA THR A 37 -22.62 -17.80 6.23
C THR A 37 -21.93 -16.47 5.98
N LEU A 38 -20.68 -16.49 5.50
CA LEU A 38 -19.94 -15.28 5.14
C LEU A 38 -20.33 -14.76 3.76
N PHE A 39 -20.49 -15.68 2.81
CA PHE A 39 -20.94 -15.46 1.45
C PHE A 39 -21.35 -16.81 0.83
N LYS A 40 -22.09 -16.79 -0.27
CA LYS A 40 -22.53 -17.99 -1.00
C LYS A 40 -21.37 -18.63 -1.78
N GLY A 41 -20.45 -19.27 -1.08
CA GLY A 41 -19.28 -19.94 -1.64
C GLY A 41 -19.35 -21.46 -1.57
N LYS A 42 -18.51 -22.13 -2.37
CA LYS A 42 -18.25 -23.57 -2.29
C LYS A 42 -16.78 -23.84 -2.56
N VAL A 43 -16.11 -24.60 -1.68
CA VAL A 43 -14.73 -25.02 -1.96
C VAL A 43 -14.73 -26.11 -3.01
N CYS A 44 -14.09 -25.82 -4.14
CA CYS A 44 -13.94 -26.73 -5.28
C CYS A 44 -12.50 -27.23 -5.45
N LYS A 45 -11.52 -26.51 -4.90
CA LYS A 45 -10.09 -26.88 -4.94
C LYS A 45 -9.48 -26.71 -3.55
N TYR A 46 -8.63 -27.65 -3.18
CA TYR A 46 -7.92 -27.66 -1.91
C TYR A 46 -6.55 -28.28 -2.11
N ALA A 47 -5.49 -27.61 -1.67
CA ALA A 47 -4.14 -28.15 -1.75
C ALA A 47 -3.24 -27.57 -0.65
N CYS A 48 -2.15 -28.27 -0.38
CA CYS A 48 -1.06 -27.78 0.44
C CYS A 48 0.25 -27.84 -0.35
N VAL A 49 1.05 -26.78 -0.29
CA VAL A 49 2.35 -26.65 -0.97
C VAL A 49 3.42 -26.15 0.01
N PRO A 50 4.71 -26.45 -0.22
CA PRO A 50 5.80 -25.89 0.56
C PRO A 50 5.94 -24.38 0.35
N ASP A 51 6.74 -23.74 1.20
CA ASP A 51 7.08 -22.31 1.13
C ASP A 51 8.09 -22.03 -0.01
N GLU A 52 7.73 -22.42 -1.23
CA GLU A 52 8.55 -22.32 -2.45
C GLU A 52 7.85 -21.43 -3.48
N LEU A 53 8.52 -20.33 -3.85
CA LEU A 53 7.94 -19.29 -4.71
C LEU A 53 7.38 -19.84 -6.02
N LEU A 54 8.14 -20.70 -6.71
CA LEU A 54 7.73 -21.27 -8.00
C LEU A 54 6.54 -22.22 -7.83
N THR A 55 6.56 -23.08 -6.80
CA THR A 55 5.48 -24.02 -6.53
C THR A 55 4.16 -23.33 -6.20
N ILE A 56 4.20 -22.25 -5.39
CA ILE A 56 3.03 -21.43 -5.09
C ILE A 56 2.51 -20.77 -6.38
N LYS A 57 3.41 -20.13 -7.13
CA LYS A 57 3.07 -19.43 -8.39
C LYS A 57 2.40 -20.39 -9.39
N ASP A 58 3.00 -21.54 -9.63
CA ASP A 58 2.51 -22.51 -10.62
C ASP A 58 1.15 -23.08 -10.20
N LYS A 59 0.93 -23.35 -8.90
CA LYS A 59 -0.38 -23.79 -8.39
C LYS A 59 -1.46 -22.72 -8.52
N LEU A 60 -1.13 -21.45 -8.27
CA LEU A 60 -2.07 -20.35 -8.46
C LEU A 60 -2.44 -20.17 -9.94
N LEU A 61 -1.46 -20.27 -10.84
CA LEU A 61 -1.69 -20.22 -12.28
C LEU A 61 -2.62 -21.35 -12.73
N GLU A 62 -2.33 -22.59 -12.34
CA GLU A 62 -3.18 -23.76 -12.60
C GLU A 62 -4.64 -23.50 -12.20
N TRP A 63 -4.88 -23.01 -10.98
CA TRP A 63 -6.24 -22.79 -10.50
C TRP A 63 -6.97 -21.63 -11.17
N CYS A 64 -6.24 -20.61 -11.65
CA CYS A 64 -6.84 -19.52 -12.42
C CYS A 64 -7.38 -20.00 -13.78
N GLU A 65 -6.80 -21.06 -14.35
CA GLU A 65 -7.28 -21.66 -15.61
C GLU A 65 -8.47 -22.63 -15.39
N GLU A 66 -8.69 -23.13 -14.17
CA GLU A 66 -9.71 -24.14 -13.83
C GLU A 66 -11.05 -23.55 -13.35
N GLU A 67 -11.40 -22.33 -13.77
CA GLU A 67 -12.63 -21.61 -13.39
C GLU A 67 -12.82 -21.40 -11.87
N VAL A 68 -11.74 -21.23 -11.11
CA VAL A 68 -11.84 -20.80 -9.70
C VAL A 68 -12.12 -19.29 -9.66
N HIS A 69 -13.18 -18.87 -8.96
CA HIS A 69 -13.55 -17.45 -8.88
C HIS A 69 -12.76 -16.71 -7.77
N LEU A 70 -12.44 -17.42 -6.68
CA LEU A 70 -11.71 -16.89 -5.53
C LEU A 70 -10.66 -17.91 -5.06
N ILE A 71 -9.41 -17.48 -4.94
CA ILE A 71 -8.35 -18.25 -4.28
C ILE A 71 -8.01 -17.58 -2.96
N LEU A 72 -8.08 -18.36 -1.88
CA LEU A 72 -7.63 -17.99 -0.56
C LEU A 72 -6.34 -18.76 -0.26
N THR A 73 -5.22 -18.05 -0.11
CA THR A 73 -4.02 -18.67 0.43
C THR A 73 -3.96 -18.48 1.94
N THR A 74 -3.36 -19.43 2.66
CA THR A 74 -3.07 -19.29 4.09
C THR A 74 -1.64 -19.71 4.39
N GLY A 75 -0.87 -18.81 5.03
CA GLY A 75 0.53 -19.04 5.36
C GLY A 75 1.52 -18.32 4.43
N GLY A 76 2.77 -18.23 4.87
CA GLY A 76 3.86 -17.62 4.11
C GLY A 76 3.81 -16.10 3.95
N THR A 77 3.03 -15.37 4.78
CA THR A 77 2.85 -13.89 4.69
C THR A 77 3.61 -13.10 5.76
N GLY A 78 4.41 -13.75 6.61
CA GLY A 78 5.17 -13.10 7.68
C GLY A 78 6.49 -12.49 7.21
N LEU A 79 7.42 -12.25 8.13
CA LEU A 79 8.77 -11.73 7.86
C LEU A 79 9.86 -12.81 7.89
N GLY A 80 9.48 -14.09 8.02
CA GLY A 80 10.42 -15.20 8.00
C GLY A 80 11.09 -15.34 6.63
N PRO A 81 12.31 -15.92 6.55
CA PRO A 81 13.05 -16.06 5.30
C PRO A 81 12.38 -16.97 4.28
N ARG A 82 11.44 -17.81 4.72
CA ARG A 82 10.62 -18.70 3.89
C ARG A 82 9.27 -18.09 3.55
N ASP A 83 8.86 -16.98 4.17
CA ASP A 83 7.57 -16.35 3.88
C ASP A 83 7.61 -15.69 2.49
N VAL A 84 7.23 -16.43 1.45
CA VAL A 84 7.32 -15.98 0.04
C VAL A 84 5.96 -15.93 -0.68
N THR A 85 4.86 -16.17 0.03
CA THR A 85 3.50 -16.16 -0.56
C THR A 85 3.15 -14.81 -1.21
N PRO A 86 3.40 -13.65 -0.58
CA PRO A 86 3.15 -12.34 -1.19
C PRO A 86 3.91 -12.14 -2.51
N GLU A 87 5.18 -12.53 -2.54
CA GLU A 87 6.05 -12.44 -3.72
C GLU A 87 5.55 -13.35 -4.86
N ALA A 88 5.10 -14.55 -4.53
CA ALA A 88 4.49 -15.46 -5.50
C ALA A 88 3.19 -14.88 -6.07
N VAL A 89 2.30 -14.37 -5.22
CA VAL A 89 1.02 -13.77 -5.66
C VAL A 89 1.26 -12.53 -6.53
N LYS A 90 2.19 -11.64 -6.16
CA LYS A 90 2.55 -10.46 -6.98
C LYS A 90 3.04 -10.82 -8.38
N LYS A 91 3.65 -11.99 -8.57
CA LYS A 91 4.08 -12.50 -9.89
C LYS A 91 2.94 -13.11 -10.71
N VAL A 92 1.78 -13.37 -10.10
CA VAL A 92 0.62 -14.02 -10.72
C VAL A 92 -0.47 -13.02 -11.10
N ILE A 93 -0.76 -12.08 -10.19
CA ILE A 93 -1.83 -11.09 -10.37
C ILE A 93 -1.50 -10.09 -11.49
N GLU A 94 -2.54 -9.66 -12.19
CA GLU A 94 -2.48 -8.65 -13.25
C GLU A 94 -2.87 -7.26 -12.72
N ARG A 95 -3.75 -7.23 -11.71
CA ARG A 95 -4.22 -6.00 -11.06
C ARG A 95 -4.26 -6.19 -9.55
N GLU A 96 -3.62 -5.29 -8.80
CA GLU A 96 -3.70 -5.33 -7.34
C GLU A 96 -5.06 -4.84 -6.82
N THR A 97 -5.47 -5.35 -5.66
CA THR A 97 -6.67 -4.89 -4.93
C THR A 97 -6.29 -4.37 -3.54
N PRO A 98 -5.53 -3.24 -3.47
CA PRO A 98 -4.96 -2.75 -2.21
C PRO A 98 -6.01 -2.38 -1.17
N GLY A 99 -7.25 -2.07 -1.56
CA GLY A 99 -8.36 -1.82 -0.62
C GLY A 99 -8.68 -3.03 0.26
N LEU A 100 -8.63 -4.26 -0.27
CA LEU A 100 -8.84 -5.48 0.52
C LEU A 100 -7.68 -5.70 1.51
N THR A 101 -6.46 -5.47 1.05
CA THR A 101 -5.25 -5.53 1.89
C THR A 101 -5.32 -4.52 3.03
N ALA A 102 -5.67 -3.26 2.72
CA ALA A 102 -5.82 -2.19 3.69
C ALA A 102 -6.93 -2.48 4.71
N CYS A 103 -8.07 -3.03 4.27
CA CYS A 103 -9.15 -3.46 5.15
C CYS A 103 -8.68 -4.54 6.14
N MET A 104 -8.04 -5.60 5.64
CA MET A 104 -7.49 -6.65 6.51
C MET A 104 -6.51 -6.08 7.53
N LEU A 105 -5.56 -5.25 7.11
CA LEU A 105 -4.56 -4.67 8.02
C LEU A 105 -5.20 -3.74 9.05
N THR A 106 -6.11 -2.86 8.62
CA THR A 106 -6.77 -1.89 9.51
C THR A 106 -7.58 -2.59 10.59
N GLU A 107 -8.39 -3.58 10.24
CA GLU A 107 -9.18 -4.34 11.22
C GLU A 107 -8.29 -5.23 12.08
N SER A 108 -7.24 -5.85 11.51
CA SER A 108 -6.32 -6.69 12.29
C SER A 108 -5.52 -5.88 13.32
N LEU A 109 -5.15 -4.63 13.01
CA LEU A 109 -4.44 -3.74 13.92
C LEU A 109 -5.28 -3.34 15.14
N LYS A 110 -6.62 -3.35 15.03
CA LYS A 110 -7.52 -3.18 16.17
C LYS A 110 -7.49 -4.39 17.11
N VAL A 111 -7.18 -5.58 16.58
CA VAL A 111 -7.10 -6.83 17.36
C VAL A 111 -5.71 -7.02 17.96
N THR A 112 -4.64 -6.76 17.20
CA THR A 112 -3.26 -6.92 17.67
C THR A 112 -2.29 -6.04 16.91
N ALA A 113 -1.36 -5.42 17.65
CA ALA A 113 -0.28 -4.64 17.06
C ALA A 113 0.61 -5.49 16.12
N LEU A 114 0.74 -6.79 16.38
CA LEU A 114 1.56 -7.69 15.55
C LEU A 114 1.05 -7.84 14.11
N ALA A 115 -0.18 -7.42 13.81
CA ALA A 115 -0.72 -7.41 12.46
C ALA A 115 0.13 -6.58 11.48
N MET A 116 0.87 -5.58 11.96
CA MET A 116 1.78 -4.77 11.14
C MET A 116 2.92 -5.58 10.49
N LEU A 117 3.22 -6.78 11.00
CA LEU A 117 4.29 -7.65 10.48
C LEU A 117 3.80 -8.55 9.34
N SER A 118 2.49 -8.59 9.08
CA SER A 118 1.93 -9.33 7.95
C SER A 118 2.13 -8.54 6.67
N ARG A 119 2.45 -9.23 5.58
CA ARG A 119 2.62 -8.65 4.23
C ARG A 119 1.53 -9.13 3.26
N PRO A 120 0.23 -8.98 3.57
CA PRO A 120 -0.82 -9.53 2.72
C PRO A 120 -0.81 -8.86 1.33
N VAL A 121 -1.16 -9.63 0.31
CA VAL A 121 -1.38 -9.18 -1.06
C VAL A 121 -2.72 -9.71 -1.53
N CYS A 122 -3.52 -8.82 -2.11
CA CYS A 122 -4.73 -9.19 -2.81
C CYS A 122 -4.64 -8.66 -4.25
N GLY A 123 -5.21 -9.40 -5.19
CA GLY A 123 -5.24 -8.99 -6.58
C GLY A 123 -6.08 -9.90 -7.46
N VAL A 124 -6.21 -9.52 -8.72
CA VAL A 124 -7.00 -10.24 -9.72
C VAL A 124 -6.07 -10.76 -10.80
N ARG A 125 -6.31 -11.99 -11.24
CA ARG A 125 -5.74 -12.58 -12.47
C ARG A 125 -6.90 -13.11 -13.30
N GLY A 126 -7.05 -12.65 -14.54
CA GLY A 126 -8.15 -13.05 -15.40
C GLY A 126 -9.51 -12.92 -14.70
N ARG A 127 -10.17 -14.06 -14.47
CA ARG A 127 -11.48 -14.16 -13.79
C ARG A 127 -11.41 -14.60 -12.33
N THR A 128 -10.23 -14.52 -11.71
CA THR A 128 -9.99 -15.03 -10.36
C THR A 128 -9.50 -13.93 -9.43
N LEU A 129 -10.18 -13.74 -8.31
CA LEU A 129 -9.70 -12.95 -7.19
C LEU A 129 -8.75 -13.80 -6.33
N ILE A 130 -7.60 -13.28 -5.95
CA ILE A 130 -6.62 -13.93 -5.08
C ILE A 130 -6.44 -13.08 -3.83
N ALA A 131 -6.56 -13.69 -2.65
CA ALA A 131 -6.32 -13.02 -1.37
C ALA A 131 -5.42 -13.89 -0.48
N THR A 132 -4.33 -13.30 0.04
CA THR A 132 -3.46 -13.98 1.00
C THR A 132 -3.93 -13.75 2.43
N LEU A 133 -4.06 -14.82 3.19
CA LEU A 133 -4.44 -14.79 4.60
C LEU A 133 -3.26 -15.26 5.49
N PRO A 134 -3.20 -14.83 6.75
CA PRO A 134 -2.19 -15.32 7.70
C PRO A 134 -2.21 -16.85 7.86
N GLY A 135 -1.09 -17.43 8.29
CA GLY A 135 -0.98 -18.88 8.49
C GLY A 135 -1.64 -19.42 9.76
N SER A 136 -1.97 -18.55 10.73
CA SER A 136 -2.65 -18.97 11.96
C SER A 136 -4.16 -19.12 11.72
N ARG A 137 -4.77 -20.17 12.29
CA ARG A 137 -6.22 -20.44 12.13
C ARG A 137 -7.07 -19.23 12.47
N LYS A 138 -6.78 -18.60 13.61
CA LYS A 138 -7.47 -17.40 14.09
C LYS A 138 -7.28 -16.23 13.12
N GLY A 139 -6.04 -15.93 12.73
CA GLY A 139 -5.74 -14.79 11.84
C GLY A 139 -6.34 -14.96 10.45
N SER A 140 -6.32 -16.17 9.88
CA SER A 140 -6.97 -16.45 8.60
C SER A 140 -8.49 -16.27 8.65
N GLU A 141 -9.11 -16.69 9.75
CA GLU A 141 -10.55 -16.57 9.94
C GLU A 141 -10.98 -15.11 10.11
N GLU A 142 -10.29 -14.36 10.98
CA GLU A 142 -10.56 -12.94 11.21
C GLU A 142 -10.40 -12.14 9.90
N CYS A 143 -9.27 -12.32 9.20
CA CYS A 143 -9.04 -11.65 7.93
C CYS A 143 -10.11 -11.97 6.89
N LEU A 144 -10.52 -13.24 6.76
CA LEU A 144 -11.60 -13.61 5.82
C LEU A 144 -12.91 -12.91 6.18
N ARG A 145 -13.26 -12.82 7.47
CA ARG A 145 -14.46 -12.12 7.94
C ARG A 145 -14.42 -10.63 7.65
N PHE A 146 -13.26 -9.99 7.76
CA PHE A 146 -13.11 -8.56 7.47
C PHE A 146 -13.40 -8.23 6.00
N ILE A 147 -12.93 -9.07 5.08
CA ILE A 147 -13.11 -8.84 3.63
C ILE A 147 -14.36 -9.50 3.06
N SER A 148 -15.00 -10.44 3.77
CA SER A 148 -16.15 -11.18 3.24
C SER A 148 -17.32 -10.31 2.74
N PRO A 149 -17.65 -9.14 3.33
CA PRO A 149 -18.71 -8.29 2.79
C PRO A 149 -18.42 -7.80 1.36
N GLY A 150 -17.16 -7.60 1.00
CA GLY A 150 -16.75 -7.13 -0.33
C GLY A 150 -16.56 -8.24 -1.36
N ILE A 151 -16.38 -9.50 -0.93
CA ILE A 151 -16.09 -10.64 -1.82
C ILE A 151 -17.19 -10.86 -2.88
N PRO A 152 -18.49 -10.93 -2.53
CA PRO A 152 -19.53 -11.20 -3.52
C PRO A 152 -19.51 -10.20 -4.67
N HIS A 153 -19.57 -8.90 -4.35
CA HIS A 153 -19.57 -7.86 -5.38
C HIS A 153 -18.28 -7.84 -6.20
N ALA A 154 -17.12 -8.02 -5.57
CA ALA A 154 -15.84 -8.10 -6.28
C ALA A 154 -15.83 -9.25 -7.30
N VAL A 155 -16.30 -10.43 -6.91
CA VAL A 155 -16.39 -11.59 -7.80
C VAL A 155 -17.42 -11.34 -8.91
N SER A 156 -18.60 -10.80 -8.61
CA SER A 156 -19.62 -10.49 -9.62
C SER A 156 -19.10 -9.49 -10.67
N LEU A 157 -18.29 -8.50 -10.28
CA LEU A 157 -17.63 -7.58 -11.20
C LEU A 157 -16.60 -8.28 -12.09
N ILE A 158 -15.75 -9.13 -11.51
CA ILE A 158 -14.69 -9.86 -12.24
C ILE A 158 -15.30 -10.87 -13.24
N MET A 159 -16.41 -11.50 -12.85
CA MET A 159 -17.12 -12.50 -13.66
C MET A 159 -18.15 -11.88 -14.61
N GLU A 160 -18.37 -10.56 -14.54
CA GLU A 160 -19.39 -9.83 -15.30
C GLU A 160 -20.82 -10.36 -15.08
N TRP A 161 -21.15 -10.74 -13.85
CA TRP A 161 -22.49 -11.19 -13.46
C TRP A 161 -23.44 -9.98 -13.32
N LYS A 162 -23.91 -9.45 -14.46
CA LYS A 162 -24.67 -8.19 -14.58
C LYS A 162 -25.83 -8.06 -13.59
N GLU A 163 -26.65 -9.09 -13.43
CA GLU A 163 -27.82 -9.06 -12.52
C GLU A 163 -27.42 -8.80 -11.06
N GLU A 164 -26.29 -9.36 -10.60
CA GLU A 164 -25.83 -9.19 -9.22
C GLU A 164 -25.14 -7.82 -9.00
N VAL A 165 -24.45 -7.33 -10.02
CA VAL A 165 -23.82 -6.01 -10.02
C VAL A 165 -24.89 -4.92 -9.94
N GLU A 166 -25.92 -4.98 -10.80
CA GLU A 166 -27.03 -4.03 -10.83
C GLU A 166 -27.84 -4.05 -9.52
N ALA A 167 -28.10 -5.23 -8.96
CA ALA A 167 -28.76 -5.35 -7.66
C ALA A 167 -27.96 -4.65 -6.55
N THR A 168 -26.64 -4.84 -6.51
CA THR A 168 -25.78 -4.21 -5.49
C THR A 168 -25.76 -2.68 -5.63
N HIS A 169 -25.63 -2.16 -6.84
CA HIS A 169 -25.64 -0.71 -7.08
C HIS A 169 -26.98 -0.07 -6.73
N THR A 170 -28.09 -0.77 -6.98
CA THR A 170 -29.44 -0.30 -6.62
C THR A 170 -29.59 -0.18 -5.11
N VAL A 171 -29.13 -1.18 -4.34
CA VAL A 171 -29.14 -1.14 -2.86
C VAL A 171 -28.31 0.04 -2.35
N LEU A 172 -27.06 0.18 -2.80
CA LEU A 172 -26.18 1.27 -2.36
C LEU A 172 -26.66 2.68 -2.73
N GLN A 173 -27.37 2.83 -3.85
CA GLN A 173 -27.98 4.11 -4.24
C GLN A 173 -29.24 4.42 -3.42
N SER A 174 -29.97 3.39 -2.98
CA SER A 174 -31.16 3.56 -2.11
C SER A 174 -30.80 3.78 -0.63
N GLU A 175 -29.67 3.23 -0.19
CA GLU A 175 -29.12 3.38 1.15
C GLU A 175 -28.07 4.49 1.16
N GLY A 176 -28.52 5.75 1.11
CA GLY A 176 -27.63 6.90 1.35
C GLY A 176 -26.81 6.66 2.62
N VAL A 177 -25.48 6.71 2.49
CA VAL A 177 -24.47 6.36 3.51
C VAL A 177 -24.91 6.76 4.92
N LYS A 178 -25.43 5.79 5.68
CA LYS A 178 -25.65 5.94 7.13
C LYS A 178 -24.39 5.46 7.84
N SER A 179 -23.58 6.42 8.26
CA SER A 179 -22.50 6.21 9.23
C SER A 179 -23.09 5.67 10.54
N GLY A 180 -22.88 4.39 10.80
CA GLY A 180 -23.28 3.72 12.03
C GLY A 180 -22.44 4.20 13.21
N SER A 181 -23.12 4.87 14.14
CA SER A 181 -22.67 5.27 15.47
C SER A 181 -22.26 4.07 16.33
N THR A 182 -21.12 4.20 16.99
CA THR A 182 -20.62 3.34 18.06
C THR A 182 -21.56 3.36 19.27
N GLU A 183 -22.13 2.21 19.64
CA GLU A 183 -22.76 2.00 20.95
C GLU A 183 -21.72 1.48 21.94
N GLY A 184 -21.67 2.14 23.10
CA GLY A 184 -20.74 1.85 24.18
C GLY A 184 -21.14 0.64 25.01
N HIS A 185 -20.14 -0.09 25.48
CA HIS A 185 -20.32 -1.12 26.51
C HIS A 185 -19.66 -0.73 27.82
N HIS A 186 -20.50 -0.84 28.84
CA HIS A 186 -20.36 -0.44 30.22
C HIS A 186 -19.23 -1.14 30.96
N HIS A 187 -18.51 -0.35 31.77
CA HIS A 187 -17.68 -0.81 32.88
C HIS A 187 -18.56 -1.50 33.94
N HIS A 188 -18.15 -2.69 34.39
CA HIS A 188 -18.55 -3.20 35.69
C HIS A 188 -17.33 -3.64 36.50
N HIS A 189 -17.18 -2.89 37.59
CA HIS A 189 -16.29 -3.08 38.72
C HIS A 189 -16.78 -4.24 39.59
N LEU A 190 -15.88 -5.14 40.00
CA LEU A 190 -16.06 -5.94 41.23
C LEU A 190 -14.70 -6.23 41.87
N GLN A 191 -14.60 -5.83 43.13
CA GLN A 191 -13.56 -6.09 44.11
C GLN A 191 -13.61 -7.56 44.57
N HIS A 192 -12.47 -8.20 44.86
CA HIS A 192 -12.05 -8.46 46.25
C HIS A 192 -10.74 -9.29 46.39
N CYS A 193 -10.05 -8.94 47.49
CA CYS A 193 -9.16 -9.73 48.36
C CYS A 193 -7.80 -10.26 47.85
N GLY A 194 -6.77 -9.82 48.57
CA GLY A 194 -5.38 -10.25 48.39
C GLY A 194 -4.94 -11.37 49.32
N HIS A 195 -3.70 -11.78 49.14
CA HIS A 195 -2.89 -12.45 50.15
C HIS A 195 -1.42 -12.11 49.93
N HIS A 196 -0.79 -11.64 51.01
CA HIS A 196 0.64 -11.47 51.18
C HIS A 196 1.34 -12.83 51.24
N HIS A 197 2.52 -12.96 50.62
CA HIS A 197 3.61 -13.75 51.19
C HIS A 197 4.97 -13.17 50.78
N HIS A 198 5.70 -12.70 51.80
CA HIS A 198 7.13 -12.41 51.77
C HIS A 198 7.92 -13.72 51.68
N HIS A 199 8.98 -13.75 50.87
CA HIS A 199 10.21 -14.45 51.24
C HIS A 199 11.43 -13.72 50.67
N HIS A 200 12.23 -13.18 51.60
CA HIS A 200 13.60 -12.75 51.38
C HIS A 200 14.49 -13.99 51.23
N HIS A 201 15.41 -13.96 50.26
CA HIS A 201 16.71 -14.61 50.42
C HIS A 201 17.82 -13.72 49.87
N HIS A 202 18.65 -13.26 50.80
CA HIS A 202 19.96 -12.67 50.58
C HIS A 202 20.93 -13.76 50.12
N HIS A 203 21.68 -13.53 49.04
CA HIS A 203 23.01 -14.09 48.89
C HIS A 203 23.93 -13.05 48.24
N GLN A 204 24.88 -12.57 49.04
CA GLN A 204 26.08 -11.88 48.59
C GLN A 204 27.01 -12.89 47.92
N HIS A 205 27.43 -12.63 46.70
CA HIS A 205 28.66 -13.17 46.14
C HIS A 205 29.48 -12.04 45.52
N HIS A 206 30.59 -11.71 46.17
CA HIS A 206 31.74 -11.07 45.54
C HIS A 206 32.24 -11.99 44.41
N ARG A 207 32.41 -11.45 43.19
CA ARG A 207 33.37 -12.00 42.24
C ARG A 207 33.90 -10.90 41.32
N GLN A 208 35.22 -10.90 41.22
CA GLN A 208 36.10 -9.91 40.59
C GLN A 208 35.78 -9.68 39.12
N GLU A 209 35.92 -8.42 38.69
CA GLU A 209 36.04 -8.02 37.30
C GLU A 209 37.27 -8.69 36.67
N SER A 210 37.04 -9.46 35.63
CA SER A 210 38.05 -9.84 34.65
C SER A 210 37.43 -9.61 33.28
N ASP A 211 38.11 -8.78 32.50
CA ASP A 211 37.89 -8.51 31.08
C ASP A 211 37.84 -9.82 30.27
N GLU A 212 37.14 -9.77 29.14
CA GLU A 212 36.90 -10.84 28.14
C GLU A 212 35.63 -11.69 28.34
N SER A 213 34.47 -11.13 27.93
CA SER A 213 33.23 -11.90 27.84
C SER A 213 33.25 -12.88 26.66
N LYS A 214 33.45 -14.17 26.95
CA LYS A 214 33.17 -15.31 26.05
C LYS A 214 31.66 -15.56 25.90
N ALA A 215 30.90 -14.57 25.42
CA ALA A 215 29.46 -14.72 25.23
C ALA A 215 29.16 -15.35 23.86
N ASP A 216 28.69 -16.60 23.86
CA ASP A 216 28.13 -17.27 22.69
C ASP A 216 26.84 -16.54 22.23
N VAL A 217 26.92 -15.91 21.06
CA VAL A 217 25.89 -15.07 20.43
C VAL A 217 24.73 -15.85 19.80
N SER A 218 24.80 -17.19 19.80
CA SER A 218 23.77 -18.06 19.22
C SER A 218 22.48 -18.14 20.05
N HIS A 219 22.56 -17.93 21.37
CA HIS A 219 21.41 -17.98 22.28
C HIS A 219 20.87 -16.57 22.58
N VAL A 220 19.68 -16.25 22.05
CA VAL A 220 19.02 -14.93 22.17
C VAL A 220 18.89 -14.47 23.63
N SER A 221 18.65 -15.39 24.56
CA SER A 221 18.49 -15.12 26.00
C SER A 221 19.78 -14.69 26.71
N ARG A 222 20.95 -14.94 26.11
CA ARG A 222 22.27 -14.59 26.66
C ARG A 222 22.88 -13.36 25.99
N ARG A 223 22.20 -12.75 25.03
CA ARG A 223 22.69 -11.54 24.36
C ARG A 223 22.66 -10.36 25.33
N PRO A 224 23.73 -9.55 25.38
CA PRO A 224 23.71 -8.30 26.12
C PRO A 224 22.51 -7.44 25.69
N ARG A 225 21.70 -6.98 26.65
CA ARG A 225 20.56 -6.07 26.41
C ARG A 225 20.98 -4.65 26.04
N LYS A 226 22.28 -4.36 26.10
CA LYS A 226 22.90 -3.14 25.63
C LYS A 226 23.93 -3.54 24.58
N SER A 227 23.92 -2.84 23.44
CA SER A 227 24.98 -2.98 22.45
C SER A 227 26.34 -2.73 23.13
N PRO A 228 27.35 -3.59 22.93
CA PRO A 228 28.71 -3.32 23.38
C PRO A 228 29.34 -2.15 22.59
N TYR A 229 28.74 -1.78 21.46
CA TYR A 229 29.14 -0.63 20.65
C TYR A 229 28.35 0.62 21.07
N PRO A 230 29.01 1.78 21.23
CA PRO A 230 28.33 3.04 21.49
C PRO A 230 27.35 3.37 20.35
N MET A 231 26.23 4.01 20.68
CA MET A 231 25.34 4.53 19.64
C MET A 231 26.03 5.70 18.93
N ILE A 232 26.16 5.57 17.61
CA ILE A 232 26.66 6.62 16.74
C ILE A 232 25.50 7.28 15.97
N PRO A 233 25.62 8.55 15.57
CA PRO A 233 24.69 9.18 14.65
C PRO A 233 24.56 8.41 13.34
N VAL A 234 23.36 8.44 12.73
CA VAL A 234 23.08 7.73 11.47
C VAL A 234 24.04 8.14 10.36
N SER A 235 24.42 9.42 10.29
CA SER A 235 25.39 9.92 9.31
C SER A 235 26.76 9.24 9.43
N GLU A 236 27.27 9.10 10.66
CA GLU A 236 28.54 8.45 10.95
C GLU A 236 28.48 6.94 10.67
N ALA A 237 27.34 6.30 10.94
CA ALA A 237 27.14 4.89 10.59
C ALA A 237 27.17 4.67 9.08
N VAL A 238 26.52 5.56 8.30
CA VAL A 238 26.53 5.51 6.84
C VAL A 238 27.94 5.71 6.30
N GLU A 239 28.70 6.69 6.81
CA GLU A 239 30.10 6.90 6.42
C GLU A 239 30.98 5.69 6.74
N THR A 240 30.79 5.09 7.91
CA THR A 240 31.53 3.89 8.32
C THR A 240 31.28 2.74 7.34
N VAL A 241 30.01 2.47 7.00
CA VAL A 241 29.65 1.43 6.03
C VAL A 241 30.23 1.73 4.65
N LEU A 242 30.12 2.97 4.17
CA LEU A 242 30.63 3.37 2.86
C LEU A 242 32.17 3.32 2.80
N SER A 243 32.87 3.61 3.91
CA SER A 243 34.34 3.53 3.99
C SER A 243 34.88 2.10 3.88
N GLN A 244 34.07 1.11 4.24
CA GLN A 244 34.41 -0.32 4.16
C GLN A 244 33.85 -0.97 2.89
N ALA A 245 33.02 -0.26 2.12
CA ALA A 245 32.47 -0.75 0.89
C ALA A 245 33.50 -0.60 -0.24
N GLU A 246 33.82 -1.69 -0.91
CA GLU A 246 34.61 -1.63 -2.13
C GLU A 246 33.77 -1.02 -3.27
N LEU A 247 34.27 0.06 -3.87
CA LEU A 247 33.65 0.67 -5.04
C LEU A 247 33.80 -0.28 -6.23
N CYS A 248 32.67 -0.78 -6.72
CA CYS A 248 32.64 -1.57 -7.95
C CYS A 248 33.16 -0.74 -9.13
N MET A 249 33.83 -1.42 -10.06
CA MET A 249 34.29 -0.79 -11.30
C MET A 249 33.10 -0.24 -12.10
N LYS A 250 33.22 1.00 -12.58
CA LYS A 250 32.25 1.61 -13.50
C LYS A 250 32.49 1.06 -14.91
N GLU A 251 31.43 0.60 -15.56
CA GLU A 251 31.46 0.21 -16.97
C GLU A 251 30.52 1.09 -17.80
N TYR A 252 30.98 1.53 -18.96
CA TYR A 252 30.18 2.33 -19.89
C TYR A 252 29.44 1.41 -20.85
N ILE A 253 28.15 1.22 -20.61
CA ILE A 253 27.30 0.33 -21.40
C ILE A 253 26.24 1.16 -22.13
N ALA A 254 25.98 0.81 -23.39
CA ALA A 254 24.91 1.44 -24.15
C ALA A 254 23.54 1.18 -23.49
N THR A 255 22.67 2.18 -23.39
CA THR A 255 21.39 2.11 -22.68
C THR A 255 20.53 0.89 -23.06
N LYS A 256 20.56 0.48 -24.33
CA LYS A 256 19.86 -0.72 -24.85
C LYS A 256 20.30 -2.04 -24.19
N ASN A 257 21.50 -2.09 -23.63
CA ASN A 257 22.10 -3.26 -23.00
C ASN A 257 22.18 -3.11 -21.47
N ALA A 258 21.59 -2.06 -20.89
CA ALA A 258 21.71 -1.74 -19.47
C ALA A 258 20.69 -2.49 -18.58
N LEU A 259 19.83 -3.34 -19.15
CA LEU A 259 18.80 -4.06 -18.41
C LEU A 259 19.44 -5.00 -17.37
N GLY A 260 19.10 -4.80 -16.10
CA GLY A 260 19.63 -5.59 -14.97
C GLY A 260 20.86 -4.98 -14.30
N LEU A 261 21.33 -3.82 -14.75
CA LEU A 261 22.43 -3.08 -14.13
C LEU A 261 21.90 -1.94 -13.25
N VAL A 262 22.74 -1.50 -12.31
CA VAL A 262 22.47 -0.36 -11.44
C VAL A 262 23.28 0.84 -11.93
N LEU A 263 22.68 2.03 -11.88
CA LEU A 263 23.36 3.27 -12.24
C LEU A 263 24.45 3.60 -11.23
N ALA A 264 25.66 3.87 -11.72
CA ALA A 264 26.77 4.34 -10.89
C ALA A 264 26.70 5.85 -10.59
N GLU A 265 25.93 6.60 -11.39
CA GLU A 265 25.69 8.03 -11.28
C GLU A 265 24.37 8.40 -12.00
N ASP A 266 23.84 9.58 -11.70
CA ASP A 266 22.61 10.07 -12.32
C ASP A 266 22.80 10.23 -13.84
N ILE A 267 21.82 9.75 -14.62
CA ILE A 267 21.80 9.93 -16.08
C ILE A 267 20.86 11.08 -16.41
N HIS A 268 21.40 12.06 -17.15
CA HIS A 268 20.62 13.18 -17.67
C HIS A 268 20.32 12.98 -19.17
N ALA A 269 19.11 13.36 -19.58
CA ALA A 269 18.79 13.43 -21.00
C ALA A 269 19.63 14.54 -21.67
N LYS A 270 20.11 14.27 -22.89
CA LYS A 270 20.86 15.28 -23.68
C LYS A 270 20.00 16.47 -24.07
N ASP A 271 18.73 16.19 -24.34
CA ASP A 271 17.75 17.15 -24.81
C ASP A 271 16.51 17.07 -23.92
N PRO A 272 15.84 18.20 -23.64
CA PRO A 272 14.58 18.20 -22.93
C PRO A 272 13.51 17.47 -23.77
N LEU A 273 12.77 16.58 -23.12
CA LEU A 273 11.60 15.92 -23.70
C LEU A 273 10.38 16.19 -22.82
N PRO A 274 9.38 16.95 -23.30
CA PRO A 274 9.29 17.58 -24.62
C PRO A 274 10.27 18.76 -24.82
N PRO A 275 10.57 19.17 -26.07
CA PRO A 275 11.52 20.26 -26.39
C PRO A 275 10.94 21.66 -26.14
N PHE A 276 9.97 21.77 -25.24
CA PHE A 276 9.29 23.01 -24.86
C PHE A 276 8.80 22.88 -23.41
N PRO A 277 8.62 24.00 -22.69
CA PRO A 277 7.97 24.00 -21.39
C PRO A 277 6.56 23.42 -21.53
N ALA A 278 6.28 22.31 -20.86
CA ALA A 278 4.98 21.68 -20.89
C ALA A 278 4.31 21.77 -19.53
N SER A 279 3.00 21.96 -19.52
CA SER A 279 2.24 21.96 -18.27
C SER A 279 2.19 20.56 -17.68
N ILE A 280 2.52 20.40 -16.40
CA ILE A 280 2.38 19.13 -15.67
C ILE A 280 0.95 18.90 -15.15
N LYS A 281 0.05 19.87 -15.32
CA LYS A 281 -1.29 19.92 -14.73
C LYS A 281 -2.29 20.57 -15.68
N ASP A 282 -3.57 20.22 -15.54
CA ASP A 282 -4.65 20.97 -16.18
C ASP A 282 -4.87 22.29 -15.44
N GLY A 283 -4.95 23.40 -16.18
CA GLY A 283 -5.05 24.72 -15.57
C GLY A 283 -5.14 25.86 -16.56
N TYR A 284 -4.72 27.03 -16.10
CA TYR A 284 -4.65 28.26 -16.88
C TYR A 284 -3.25 28.86 -16.76
N ALA A 285 -2.59 29.02 -17.90
CA ALA A 285 -1.31 29.70 -18.01
C ALA A 285 -1.53 31.21 -17.81
N VAL A 286 -0.76 31.80 -16.91
CA VAL A 286 -0.89 33.17 -16.42
C VAL A 286 0.47 33.81 -16.21
N LEU A 287 0.47 35.13 -16.03
CA LEU A 287 1.55 35.85 -15.35
C LEU A 287 1.33 35.85 -13.84
N ALA A 288 2.25 35.27 -13.09
CA ALA A 288 2.23 35.21 -11.64
C ALA A 288 2.20 36.61 -11.01
N SER A 289 2.84 37.59 -11.66
CA SER A 289 2.87 38.99 -11.23
C SER A 289 1.49 39.64 -11.07
N ASP A 290 0.48 39.24 -11.86
CA ASP A 290 -0.85 39.88 -11.73
C ASP A 290 -1.62 39.40 -10.49
N GLY A 291 -1.10 38.41 -9.76
CA GLY A 291 -1.72 37.92 -8.53
C GLY A 291 -3.12 37.34 -8.74
N ALA A 292 -3.91 37.36 -7.67
CA ALA A 292 -5.29 36.91 -7.68
C ALA A 292 -6.21 37.99 -8.29
N GLY A 293 -7.18 37.57 -9.09
CA GLY A 293 -8.09 38.48 -9.77
C GLY A 293 -8.77 37.86 -10.99
N THR A 294 -9.55 38.67 -11.69
CA THR A 294 -10.25 38.26 -12.91
C THR A 294 -9.36 38.45 -14.13
N ARG A 295 -9.27 37.42 -14.99
CA ARG A 295 -8.50 37.45 -16.24
C ARG A 295 -9.34 37.04 -17.43
N VAL A 296 -8.98 37.49 -18.61
CA VAL A 296 -9.64 37.12 -19.87
C VAL A 296 -9.02 35.82 -20.39
N VAL A 297 -9.85 34.79 -20.61
CA VAL A 297 -9.39 33.55 -21.24
C VAL A 297 -9.28 33.77 -22.74
N LYS A 298 -8.07 33.67 -23.28
CA LYS A 298 -7.78 33.93 -24.70
C LYS A 298 -7.27 32.66 -25.39
N GLY A 299 -8.16 31.68 -25.51
CA GLY A 299 -7.92 30.41 -26.20
C GLY A 299 -7.41 29.30 -25.28
N ASP A 300 -6.93 28.23 -25.91
CA ASP A 300 -6.50 26.99 -25.27
C ASP A 300 -5.22 26.41 -25.90
N SER A 301 -4.50 25.62 -25.12
CA SER A 301 -3.37 24.81 -25.56
C SER A 301 -3.56 23.36 -25.11
N THR A 302 -3.49 22.44 -26.06
CA THR A 302 -3.69 21.01 -25.83
C THR A 302 -2.41 20.23 -26.15
N ALA A 303 -2.22 19.09 -25.48
CA ALA A 303 -1.10 18.21 -25.73
C ALA A 303 -1.09 17.73 -27.20
N GLY A 304 0.08 17.73 -27.83
CA GLY A 304 0.23 17.40 -29.25
C GLY A 304 0.03 18.59 -30.21
N SER A 305 -0.42 19.74 -29.71
CA SER A 305 -0.46 20.98 -30.48
C SER A 305 0.92 21.64 -30.56
N SER A 306 1.16 22.41 -31.63
CA SER A 306 2.31 23.32 -31.65
C SER A 306 2.17 24.38 -30.55
N PRO A 307 3.27 24.93 -30.01
CA PRO A 307 3.23 26.01 -29.02
C PRO A 307 2.28 27.12 -29.48
N GLY A 308 1.29 27.42 -28.64
CA GLY A 308 0.16 28.26 -29.03
C GLY A 308 0.57 29.65 -29.53
N VAL A 309 -0.16 30.16 -30.51
CA VAL A 309 0.06 31.51 -31.11
C VAL A 309 -0.25 32.64 -30.11
N THR A 310 -0.99 32.36 -29.04
CA THR A 310 -1.40 33.36 -28.06
C THR A 310 -0.33 33.58 -27.00
N THR A 311 0.30 34.76 -27.02
CA THR A 311 1.15 35.23 -25.92
C THR A 311 0.31 35.65 -24.71
N VAL A 312 0.66 35.17 -23.53
CA VAL A 312 0.07 35.59 -22.25
C VAL A 312 0.66 36.94 -21.84
N THR A 313 -0.22 37.90 -21.58
CA THR A 313 0.10 39.26 -21.11
C THR A 313 -0.71 39.56 -19.85
N SER A 314 -0.41 40.68 -19.17
CA SER A 314 -1.11 41.07 -17.95
C SER A 314 -2.64 41.09 -18.17
N GLY A 315 -3.38 40.45 -17.26
CA GLY A 315 -4.85 40.33 -17.32
C GLY A 315 -5.39 39.28 -18.31
N VAL A 316 -4.53 38.54 -19.01
CA VAL A 316 -4.90 37.48 -19.96
C VAL A 316 -4.44 36.13 -19.43
N CYS A 317 -5.21 35.07 -19.70
CA CYS A 317 -4.82 33.70 -19.45
C CYS A 317 -5.19 32.78 -20.61
N VAL A 318 -4.53 31.63 -20.70
CA VAL A 318 -4.80 30.60 -21.72
C VAL A 318 -5.07 29.29 -21.00
N ARG A 319 -6.11 28.56 -21.40
CA ARG A 319 -6.39 27.24 -20.82
C ARG A 319 -5.36 26.24 -21.29
N VAL A 320 -4.72 25.50 -20.39
CA VAL A 320 -3.68 24.52 -20.71
C VAL A 320 -4.03 23.16 -20.12
N ASN A 321 -3.82 22.10 -20.89
CA ASN A 321 -3.96 20.72 -20.42
C ASN A 321 -2.59 20.15 -20.02
N THR A 322 -2.61 19.05 -19.28
CA THR A 322 -1.43 18.27 -18.93
C THR A 322 -0.72 17.81 -20.20
N GLY A 323 0.58 18.07 -20.30
CA GLY A 323 1.42 17.81 -21.47
C GLY A 323 1.33 18.87 -22.59
N ALA A 324 0.48 19.89 -22.46
CA ALA A 324 0.39 20.96 -23.45
C ALA A 324 1.56 21.96 -23.32
N PRO A 325 2.03 22.55 -24.44
CA PRO A 325 3.00 23.63 -24.40
C PRO A 325 2.47 24.81 -23.57
N VAL A 326 3.30 25.31 -22.65
CA VAL A 326 3.01 26.57 -21.94
C VAL A 326 3.15 27.72 -22.95
N PRO A 327 2.11 28.55 -23.14
CA PRO A 327 2.16 29.63 -24.11
C PRO A 327 3.24 30.68 -23.78
N PRO A 328 3.85 31.32 -24.79
CA PRO A 328 4.83 32.37 -24.57
C PRO A 328 4.31 33.48 -23.64
N GLY A 329 5.16 33.97 -22.74
CA GLY A 329 4.82 35.04 -21.80
C GLY A 329 4.14 34.58 -20.50
N ALA A 330 3.73 33.32 -20.39
CA ALA A 330 3.32 32.76 -19.10
C ALA A 330 4.52 32.29 -18.28
N ASP A 331 4.48 32.49 -16.97
CA ASP A 331 5.48 32.02 -16.00
C ASP A 331 4.89 31.13 -14.91
N ALA A 332 3.57 30.91 -14.93
CA ALA A 332 2.86 30.04 -14.00
C ALA A 332 1.62 29.39 -14.62
N VAL A 333 1.20 28.26 -14.05
CA VAL A 333 -0.07 27.58 -14.36
C VAL A 333 -0.90 27.41 -13.09
N VAL A 334 -2.11 27.97 -13.07
CA VAL A 334 -3.06 27.80 -11.96
C VAL A 334 -4.01 26.66 -12.26
N GLN A 335 -4.11 25.68 -11.35
CA GLN A 335 -4.95 24.50 -11.59
C GLN A 335 -6.43 24.86 -11.68
N VAL A 336 -7.17 24.13 -12.52
CA VAL A 336 -8.62 24.36 -12.76
C VAL A 336 -9.43 24.42 -11.46
N ARG A 337 -9.10 23.57 -10.47
CA ARG A 337 -9.79 23.51 -9.17
C ARG A 337 -9.73 24.79 -8.33
N TRP A 338 -8.82 25.71 -8.65
CA TRP A 338 -8.64 27.00 -7.95
C TRP A 338 -9.18 28.20 -8.75
N SER A 339 -9.96 27.92 -9.80
CA SER A 339 -10.47 28.93 -10.71
C SER A 339 -11.96 28.71 -10.97
N SER A 340 -12.71 29.81 -11.10
CA SER A 340 -14.12 29.77 -11.51
C SER A 340 -14.27 30.50 -12.82
N LEU A 341 -14.71 29.78 -13.86
CA LEU A 341 -14.99 30.36 -15.16
C LEU A 341 -16.40 30.99 -15.14
N ARG A 342 -16.49 32.29 -15.42
CA ARG A 342 -17.74 33.02 -15.62
C ARG A 342 -17.70 33.67 -17.00
N SER A 343 -18.31 33.04 -18.00
CA SER A 343 -18.24 33.49 -19.41
C SER A 343 -16.78 33.52 -19.93
N MET A 344 -16.35 34.55 -20.66
CA MET A 344 -14.96 34.74 -21.13
C MET A 344 -13.97 35.15 -20.02
N PHE A 345 -14.43 35.30 -18.78
CA PHE A 345 -13.63 35.74 -17.65
C PHE A 345 -13.39 34.60 -16.66
N LEU A 346 -12.16 34.52 -16.16
CA LEU A 346 -11.73 33.56 -15.15
C LEU A 346 -11.38 34.30 -13.86
N LEU A 347 -12.01 33.92 -12.76
CA LEU A 347 -11.71 34.46 -11.44
C LEU A 347 -10.73 33.54 -10.69
N PHE A 348 -9.58 34.06 -10.29
CA PHE A 348 -8.68 33.41 -9.34
C PHE A 348 -8.97 33.87 -7.92
N LEU A 349 -9.29 32.93 -7.03
CA LEU A 349 -9.60 33.21 -5.63
C LEU A 349 -8.29 33.34 -4.83
N SER A 350 -8.11 34.46 -4.14
CA SER A 350 -6.98 34.72 -3.23
C SER A 350 -7.17 34.00 -1.90
N LEU A 351 -6.13 33.31 -1.42
CA LEU A 351 -5.90 33.07 0.01
C LEU A 351 -4.51 33.62 0.35
N ALA A 352 -4.47 34.58 1.29
CA ALA A 352 -3.35 35.47 1.56
C ALA A 352 -2.23 34.84 2.44
N TRP A 353 -1.05 35.46 2.38
CA TRP A 353 0.19 35.15 3.11
C TRP A 353 0.12 35.27 4.64
N ALA A 354 0.91 34.45 5.36
CA ALA A 354 1.51 34.81 6.65
C ALA A 354 2.89 34.12 6.84
N VAL A 355 3.90 34.91 7.23
CA VAL A 355 5.21 34.50 7.74
C VAL A 355 5.19 34.74 9.25
N SER A 356 5.43 33.72 10.08
CA SER A 356 6.21 33.75 11.34
C SER A 356 5.93 32.50 12.20
N SER A 357 7.03 31.85 12.60
CA SER A 357 7.28 30.96 13.75
C SER A 357 6.13 30.42 14.61
N ASP A 358 6.15 29.08 14.72
CA ASP A 358 5.64 28.19 15.78
C ASP A 358 4.13 27.86 15.81
N PHE A 359 3.88 26.54 15.98
CA PHE A 359 2.64 25.79 16.23
C PHE A 359 1.83 25.22 15.03
N GLU A 360 1.72 23.88 15.00
CA GLU A 360 0.72 23.08 14.26
C GLU A 360 -0.60 22.95 15.07
N PRO A 361 -1.71 22.38 14.55
CA PRO A 361 -2.14 22.20 13.16
C PRO A 361 -3.63 22.59 12.95
N HIS A 362 -3.94 23.55 12.09
CA HIS A 362 -5.29 23.70 11.52
C HIS A 362 -5.21 24.22 10.09
N GLU A 363 -6.07 23.66 9.23
CA GLU A 363 -6.27 23.95 7.80
C GLU A 363 -5.66 25.28 7.33
N SER A 364 -4.48 25.21 6.73
CA SER A 364 -3.85 26.35 6.08
C SER A 364 -3.29 25.89 4.74
N ALA A 365 -3.96 26.32 3.68
CA ALA A 365 -3.62 26.00 2.30
C ALA A 365 -2.31 26.72 1.90
N TYR A 366 -1.26 25.95 1.68
CA TYR A 366 0.00 26.47 1.12
C TYR A 366 -0.12 26.58 -0.40
N MET A 367 0.19 27.77 -0.94
CA MET A 367 0.24 28.01 -2.38
C MET A 367 1.68 27.84 -2.88
N THR A 368 2.00 26.66 -3.41
CA THR A 368 3.28 26.42 -4.08
C THR A 368 3.18 26.92 -5.53
N PHE A 369 3.82 28.05 -5.83
CA PHE A 369 4.09 28.43 -7.21
C PHE A 369 5.24 27.58 -7.74
N ILE A 370 4.98 26.75 -8.74
CA ILE A 370 6.04 26.12 -9.53
C ILE A 370 6.45 27.15 -10.57
N ARG A 371 7.60 27.78 -10.34
CA ARG A 371 8.26 28.62 -11.34
C ARG A 371 8.77 27.67 -12.42
N VAL A 372 8.26 27.82 -13.64
CA VAL A 372 8.65 26.99 -14.78
C VAL A 372 10.03 27.44 -15.29
#